data_AF-A0A259C6U3-F1
#
_entry.id   AF-A0A259C6U3-F1
#
_cell.length_a   1.000
_cell.length_b   1.000
_cell.length_c   1.000
_cell.angle_alpha   90.00
_cell.angle_beta   90.00
_cell.angle_gamma   90.00
#
_symmetry.space_group_name_H-M   'P 1'
#
loop_
_entity.id
_entity.type
_entity.pdbx_description
1 polymer ?
#
loop_
_entity_poly.entity_id
_entity_poly.type
_entity_poly.pdbx_seq_one_letter_code
_entity_poly.pdbx_strand_id
1 'polypeptide(L)'
;LERRPDKAIWGGLWSLPESPWRPKEIKDQESQRDGALSESHINAPQLFELMLSREDADALLKSCQSFERGETIKHIFTHRRLWMQIWNVSIADSVQLTGDSLKWISLRQLGKHGLPQPIKVLLQGVSLTRGDDTDRC
;
A
#
# COMPACT_ATOMS: atom_id res chain seq x y z
N LEU A 1 3.20 -5.99 -5.55
CA LEU A 1 2.09 -5.35 -6.29
C LEU A 1 0.97 -6.35 -6.44
N GLU A 2 -0.26 -5.86 -6.40
CA GLU A 2 -1.48 -6.64 -6.59
C GLU A 2 -2.12 -6.29 -7.94
N ARG A 3 -2.54 -7.28 -8.72
CA ARG A 3 -3.35 -7.07 -9.91
C ARG A 3 -4.81 -6.86 -9.52
N ARG A 4 -5.38 -5.71 -9.91
CA ARG A 4 -6.76 -5.37 -9.56
C ARG A 4 -7.77 -6.10 -10.46
N PRO A 5 -8.89 -6.57 -9.88
CA PRO A 5 -9.94 -7.24 -10.65
C PRO A 5 -10.56 -6.28 -11.66
N ASP A 6 -11.03 -6.79 -12.81
CA ASP A 6 -11.47 -5.96 -13.94
C ASP A 6 -12.59 -4.95 -13.59
N LYS A 7 -13.37 -5.22 -12.54
CA LYS A 7 -14.45 -4.34 -12.06
C LYS A 7 -14.02 -3.30 -11.00
N ALA A 8 -12.73 -3.18 -10.69
CA ALA A 8 -12.21 -2.20 -9.74
C ALA A 8 -12.02 -0.80 -10.38
N ILE A 9 -11.81 0.23 -9.54
CA ILE A 9 -11.49 1.61 -9.96
C ILE A 9 -10.28 1.66 -10.92
N TRP A 10 -9.38 0.68 -10.79
CA TRP A 10 -8.21 0.49 -11.65
C TRP A 10 -8.16 -0.92 -12.25
N GLY A 11 -9.31 -1.44 -12.68
CA GLY A 11 -9.41 -2.82 -13.15
C GLY A 11 -8.39 -3.19 -14.22
N GLY A 12 -7.73 -4.33 -14.05
CA GLY A 12 -6.68 -4.83 -14.93
C GLY A 12 -5.30 -4.18 -14.73
N LEU A 13 -5.19 -3.12 -13.92
CA LEU A 13 -3.91 -2.49 -13.58
C LEU A 13 -3.30 -3.11 -12.31
N TRP A 14 -2.00 -2.91 -12.16
CA TRP A 14 -1.26 -3.26 -10.95
C TRP A 14 -1.28 -2.08 -9.98
N SER A 15 -1.55 -2.34 -8.72
CA SER A 15 -1.45 -1.34 -7.65
C SER A 15 -0.72 -1.91 -6.44
N LEU A 16 -0.47 -1.07 -5.45
CA LEU A 16 -0.07 -1.55 -4.13
C LEU A 16 -1.27 -2.26 -3.47
N PRO A 17 -1.02 -3.29 -2.63
CA PRO A 17 -2.07 -3.86 -1.80
C PRO A 17 -2.63 -2.75 -0.89
N GLU A 18 -3.95 -2.68 -0.79
CA GLU A 18 -4.65 -1.67 -0.01
C GLU A 18 -5.68 -2.32 0.91
N SER A 19 -5.90 -1.71 2.06
CA SER A 19 -7.01 -2.10 2.93
C SER A 19 -8.35 -1.61 2.34
N PRO A 20 -9.48 -2.19 2.76
CA PRO A 20 -10.80 -1.72 2.34
C PRO A 20 -10.99 -0.23 2.58
N TRP A 21 -11.63 0.45 1.62
CA TRP A 21 -11.91 1.88 1.71
C TRP A 21 -12.73 2.21 2.96
N ARG A 22 -12.33 3.27 3.67
CA ARG A 22 -13.06 3.81 4.80
C ARG A 22 -13.38 5.30 4.57
N PRO A 23 -14.55 5.77 5.01
CA PRO A 23 -14.83 7.20 5.01
C PRO A 23 -13.87 7.89 5.97
N LYS A 24 -13.26 8.99 5.50
CA LYS A 24 -12.41 9.83 6.34
C LYS A 24 -13.31 10.45 7.42
N GLU A 25 -13.08 10.09 8.68
CA GLU A 25 -13.77 10.71 9.80
C GLU A 25 -13.46 12.22 9.79
N ILE A 26 -14.46 13.02 9.40
CA ILE A 26 -14.41 14.46 9.61
C ILE A 26 -14.58 14.61 11.11
N LYS A 27 -13.53 15.04 11.81
CA LYS A 27 -13.61 15.41 13.23
C LYS A 27 -14.47 16.66 13.36
N ASP A 28 -15.77 16.53 13.21
CA ASP A 28 -16.70 17.29 14.03
C ASP A 28 -16.75 16.54 15.37
N GLN A 29 -16.53 17.29 16.44
CA GLN A 29 -16.47 16.75 17.79
C GLN A 29 -17.79 16.02 18.12
N GLU A 30 -17.71 15.04 19.03
CA GLU A 30 -18.83 14.27 19.59
C GLU A 30 -19.38 13.13 18.73
N SER A 31 -18.77 11.95 18.86
CA SER A 31 -19.44 10.80 19.47
C SER A 31 -18.49 9.61 19.52
N GLN A 32 -17.92 9.45 20.71
CA GLN A 32 -17.26 8.25 21.18
C GLN A 32 -18.30 7.12 21.23
N ARG A 33 -18.39 6.29 20.18
CA ARG A 33 -18.97 4.94 20.20
C ARG A 33 -18.51 4.17 18.96
N ASP A 34 -18.04 2.96 19.21
CA ASP A 34 -17.66 1.91 18.27
C ASP A 34 -16.29 2.03 17.57
N GLY A 35 -15.24 1.66 18.30
CA GLY A 35 -14.20 0.71 17.85
C GLY A 35 -13.42 0.98 16.55
N ALA A 36 -13.56 2.15 15.93
CA ALA A 36 -12.91 2.47 14.68
C ALA A 36 -11.41 2.74 14.92
N LEU A 37 -10.57 1.85 14.39
CA LEU A 37 -9.12 2.07 14.31
C LEU A 37 -8.86 3.39 13.57
N SER A 38 -8.53 4.44 14.33
CA SER A 38 -8.16 5.74 13.77
C SER A 38 -6.95 5.55 12.85
N GLU A 39 -6.97 6.17 11.66
CA GLU A 39 -5.89 6.09 10.65
C GLU A 39 -4.50 6.42 11.21
N SER A 40 -4.43 7.10 12.36
CA SER A 40 -3.19 7.44 13.05
C SER A 40 -2.56 6.31 13.87
N HIS A 41 -3.29 5.23 14.18
CA HIS A 41 -2.83 4.17 15.09
C HIS A 41 -2.88 2.76 14.51
N ILE A 42 -2.97 2.62 13.18
CA ILE A 42 -2.91 1.29 12.55
C ILE A 42 -1.49 0.72 12.67
N ASN A 43 -1.39 -0.49 13.20
CA ASN A 43 -0.13 -1.21 13.35
C ASN A 43 0.09 -2.17 12.18
N ALA A 44 1.33 -2.62 11.98
CA ALA A 44 1.71 -3.61 10.97
C ALA A 44 0.77 -4.84 10.92
N PRO A 45 0.48 -5.55 12.03
CA PRO A 45 -0.38 -6.74 11.99
C PRO A 45 -1.80 -6.42 11.50
N GLN A 46 -2.38 -5.33 11.97
CA GLN A 46 -3.72 -4.90 11.57
C GLN A 46 -3.76 -4.53 10.08
N LEU A 47 -2.70 -3.90 9.56
CA LEU A 47 -2.63 -3.56 8.14
C LEU A 47 -2.53 -4.80 7.26
N PHE A 48 -1.67 -5.76 7.62
CA PHE A 48 -1.47 -6.96 6.82
C PHE A 48 -2.69 -7.87 6.83
N GLU A 49 -3.38 -8.02 7.96
CA GLU A 49 -4.64 -8.77 8.04
C GLU A 49 -5.76 -8.14 7.17
N LEU A 50 -5.73 -6.82 6.97
CA LEU A 50 -6.70 -6.14 6.11
C LEU A 50 -6.36 -6.25 4.62
N MET A 51 -5.11 -6.54 4.27
CA MET A 51 -4.61 -6.57 2.89
C MET A 51 -4.46 -7.99 2.33
N LEU A 52 -4.24 -8.98 3.20
CA LEU A 52 -3.74 -10.31 2.83
C LEU A 52 -4.44 -11.42 3.59
N SER A 53 -4.28 -12.66 3.12
CA SER A 53 -4.66 -13.85 3.88
C SER A 53 -3.84 -13.95 5.17
N ARG A 54 -4.42 -14.60 6.19
CA ARG A 54 -3.78 -14.77 7.50
C ARG A 54 -2.36 -15.36 7.40
N GLU A 55 -2.16 -16.35 6.53
CA GLU A 55 -0.85 -16.98 6.30
C GLU A 55 0.22 -16.00 5.77
N ASP A 56 -0.14 -15.18 4.78
CA ASP A 56 0.74 -14.19 4.17
C ASP A 56 1.05 -13.06 5.15
N ALA A 57 0.05 -12.64 5.93
CA ALA A 57 0.19 -11.64 6.98
C ALA A 57 1.18 -12.11 8.05
N ASP A 58 1.05 -13.35 8.54
CA ASP A 58 1.99 -13.92 9.51
C ASP A 58 3.42 -14.02 8.95
N ALA A 59 3.57 -14.41 7.68
CA ALA A 59 4.88 -14.53 7.04
C ALA A 59 5.55 -13.15 6.85
N LEU A 60 4.79 -12.12 6.49
CA LEU A 60 5.26 -10.74 6.42
C LEU A 60 5.62 -10.17 7.78
N LEU A 61 4.80 -10.41 8.82
CA LEU A 61 5.08 -9.94 10.17
C LEU A 61 6.41 -10.48 10.68
N LYS A 62 6.66 -11.78 10.47
CA LYS A 62 7.91 -12.43 10.88
C LYS A 62 9.14 -11.85 10.20
N SER A 63 8.99 -11.41 8.95
CA SER A 63 10.09 -10.89 8.14
C SER A 63 10.16 -9.36 8.14
N CYS A 64 9.20 -8.67 8.75
CA CYS A 64 9.09 -7.22 8.79
C CYS A 64 10.19 -6.63 9.67
N GLN A 65 11.09 -5.84 9.07
CA GLN A 65 12.15 -5.11 9.77
C GLN A 65 11.70 -3.72 10.20
N SER A 66 10.95 -3.02 9.34
CA SER A 66 10.48 -1.66 9.61
C SER A 66 9.05 -1.49 9.14
N PHE A 67 8.27 -0.73 9.90
CA PHE A 67 6.92 -0.33 9.58
C PHE A 67 6.78 1.15 9.89
N GLU A 68 6.77 1.99 8.86
CA GLU A 68 6.72 3.45 9.01
C GLU A 68 5.56 4.03 8.22
N ARG A 69 4.93 5.05 8.79
CA ARG A 69 3.90 5.82 8.13
C ARG A 69 4.54 6.77 7.14
N GLY A 70 4.24 6.60 5.86
CA GLY A 70 4.75 7.44 4.79
C GLY A 70 3.84 8.66 4.50
N GLU A 71 4.00 9.20 3.30
CA GLU A 71 3.23 10.34 2.83
C GLU A 71 1.76 9.97 2.55
N THR A 72 0.88 10.97 2.60
CA THR A 72 -0.50 10.84 2.15
C THR A 72 -0.63 11.41 0.74
N ILE A 73 -1.11 10.61 -0.21
CA ILE A 73 -1.37 11.06 -1.58
C ILE A 73 -2.86 11.36 -1.76
N LYS A 74 -3.16 12.49 -2.43
CA LYS A 74 -4.53 12.85 -2.80
C LYS A 74 -4.71 12.72 -4.31
N HIS A 75 -5.65 11.88 -4.72
CA HIS A 75 -6.06 11.78 -6.11
C HIS A 75 -7.46 12.37 -6.30
N ILE A 76 -7.62 13.21 -7.32
CA ILE A 76 -8.89 13.87 -7.63
C ILE A 76 -9.47 13.19 -8.87
N PHE A 77 -10.59 12.50 -8.67
CA PHE A 77 -11.48 12.06 -9.74
C PHE A 77 -12.48 13.16 -10.06
N THR A 78 -13.16 13.06 -11.19
CA THR A 78 -14.17 14.04 -11.64
C THR A 78 -15.23 14.36 -10.57
N HIS A 79 -15.71 13.35 -9.84
CA HIS A 79 -16.77 13.50 -8.84
C HIS A 79 -16.36 13.07 -7.42
N ARG A 80 -15.10 12.64 -7.22
CA ARG A 80 -14.66 12.06 -5.94
C ARG A 80 -13.22 12.45 -5.65
N ARG A 81 -12.88 12.53 -4.37
CA ARG A 81 -11.49 12.76 -3.92
C ARG A 81 -11.08 11.54 -3.13
N LEU A 82 -9.99 10.90 -3.54
CA LEU A 82 -9.42 9.76 -2.87
C LEU A 82 -8.16 10.20 -2.13
N TRP A 83 -8.13 9.93 -0.84
CA TRP A 83 -6.96 10.10 0.01
C TRP A 83 -6.41 8.71 0.29
N MET A 84 -5.11 8.51 0.09
CA MET A 84 -4.44 7.25 0.38
C MET A 84 -3.28 7.53 1.31
N GLN A 85 -3.29 6.89 2.47
CA GLN A 85 -2.16 6.89 3.39
C GLN A 85 -1.20 5.78 2.95
N ILE A 86 0.04 6.15 2.64
CA ILE A 86 1.07 5.18 2.26
C ILE A 86 1.80 4.71 3.51
N TRP A 87 2.06 3.41 3.56
CA TRP A 87 2.85 2.77 4.61
C TRP A 87 4.07 2.14 3.94
N ASN A 88 5.27 2.48 4.42
CA ASN A 88 6.49 1.85 3.96
C ASN A 88 6.84 0.71 4.92
N VAL A 89 7.00 -0.47 4.34
CA VAL A 89 7.36 -1.67 5.08
C VAL A 89 8.63 -2.22 4.47
N SER A 90 9.66 -2.41 5.29
CA SER A 90 10.89 -3.09 4.88
C SER A 90 10.87 -4.50 5.43
N ILE A 91 11.16 -5.47 4.57
CA ILE A 91 11.07 -6.90 4.88
C ILE A 91 12.43 -7.51 4.57
N ALA A 92 12.94 -8.31 5.48
CA ALA A 92 14.27 -8.92 5.40
C ALA A 92 14.38 -9.94 4.26
N ASP A 93 13.33 -10.72 4.06
CA ASP A 93 13.28 -11.82 3.13
C ASP A 93 12.10 -11.67 2.17
N SER A 94 12.26 -12.16 0.96
CA SER A 94 11.19 -12.22 -0.04
C SER A 94 10.16 -13.26 0.40
N VAL A 95 9.19 -12.82 1.20
CA VAL A 95 8.08 -13.66 1.65
C VAL A 95 7.29 -14.14 0.43
N GLN A 96 7.12 -15.45 0.30
CA GLN A 96 6.25 -16.00 -0.73
C GLN A 96 4.81 -15.69 -0.36
N LEU A 97 4.13 -14.94 -1.22
CA LEU A 97 2.72 -14.60 -1.05
C LEU A 97 1.88 -15.65 -1.79
N THR A 98 0.92 -16.28 -1.11
CA THR A 98 0.07 -17.32 -1.69
C THR A 98 -1.03 -16.75 -2.59
N GLY A 99 -1.30 -15.44 -2.52
CA GLY A 99 -2.30 -14.78 -3.34
C GLY A 99 -1.95 -14.75 -4.84
N ASP A 100 -2.82 -15.32 -5.69
CA ASP A 100 -2.63 -15.41 -7.15
C ASP A 100 -2.46 -14.05 -7.84
N SER A 101 -3.04 -13.00 -7.26
CA SER A 101 -2.96 -11.61 -7.75
C SER A 101 -1.73 -10.84 -7.25
N LEU A 102 -0.95 -11.38 -6.30
CA LEU A 102 0.17 -10.69 -5.66
C LEU A 102 1.51 -11.13 -6.25
N LYS A 103 2.33 -10.16 -6.64
CA LYS A 103 3.69 -10.40 -7.12
C LYS A 103 4.69 -9.38 -6.60
N TRP A 104 5.87 -9.86 -6.23
CA TRP A 104 7.05 -9.03 -6.06
C TRP A 104 7.54 -8.55 -7.43
N ILE A 105 7.55 -7.24 -7.62
CA ILE A 105 7.96 -6.60 -8.88
C ILE A 105 9.05 -5.57 -8.54
N SER A 106 10.18 -5.65 -9.26
CA SER A 106 11.27 -4.69 -9.08
C SER A 106 10.83 -3.29 -9.49
N LEU A 107 11.26 -2.25 -8.75
CA LEU A 107 10.97 -0.85 -9.07
C LEU A 107 11.41 -0.48 -10.50
N ARG A 108 12.48 -1.10 -11.01
CA ARG A 108 12.98 -0.91 -12.38
C ARG A 108 12.06 -1.49 -13.46
N GLN A 109 11.25 -2.48 -13.11
CA GLN A 109 10.33 -3.16 -14.03
C GLN A 109 8.92 -2.56 -14.03
N LEU A 110 8.65 -1.57 -13.16
CA LEU A 110 7.35 -0.91 -13.05
C LEU A 110 6.85 -0.33 -14.37
N GLY A 111 7.74 0.21 -15.21
CA GLY A 111 7.38 0.75 -16.52
C GLY A 111 6.83 -0.29 -17.50
N LYS A 112 7.04 -1.58 -17.26
CA LYS A 112 6.52 -2.69 -18.08
C LYS A 112 5.10 -3.12 -17.66
N HIS A 113 4.64 -2.68 -16.50
CA HIS A 113 3.33 -3.03 -15.96
C HIS A 113 2.40 -1.82 -16.04
N GLY A 114 1.13 -2.04 -16.37
CA GLY A 114 0.12 -1.00 -16.32
C GLY A 114 -0.11 -0.57 -14.87
N LEU A 115 0.28 0.66 -14.53
CA LEU A 115 0.12 1.25 -13.20
C LEU A 115 -0.80 2.47 -13.27
N PRO A 116 -1.70 2.67 -12.30
CA PRO A 116 -2.43 3.92 -12.17
C PRO A 116 -1.46 5.09 -11.98
N GLN A 117 -1.78 6.25 -12.56
CA GLN A 117 -0.97 7.46 -12.45
C GLN A 117 -0.56 7.83 -11.01
N PRO A 118 -1.45 7.85 -10.00
CA PRO A 118 -1.03 8.19 -8.63
C PRO A 118 -0.03 7.18 -8.04
N ILE A 119 -0.18 5.89 -8.34
CA ILE A 119 0.72 4.84 -7.87
C ILE A 119 2.07 4.91 -8.59
N LYS A 120 2.07 5.23 -9.88
CA LYS A 120 3.31 5.43 -10.66
C LYS A 120 4.14 6.57 -10.08
N VAL A 121 3.53 7.71 -9.81
CA VAL A 121 4.22 8.88 -9.23
C VAL A 121 4.78 8.55 -7.84
N LEU A 122 3.98 7.89 -7.00
CA LEU A 122 4.42 7.43 -5.69
C LEU A 122 5.64 6.51 -5.78
N LEU A 123 5.59 5.51 -6.67
CA LEU A 123 6.65 4.53 -6.81
C LEU A 123 7.93 5.12 -7.44
N GLN A 124 7.80 6.15 -8.27
CA GLN A 124 8.94 6.91 -8.75
C GLN A 124 9.61 7.69 -7.60
N GLY A 125 8.83 8.28 -6.70
CA GLY A 125 9.35 8.95 -5.51
C GLY A 125 10.15 8.03 -4.59
N VAL A 126 9.63 6.84 -4.28
CA VAL A 126 10.36 5.87 -3.43
C VAL A 126 11.60 5.30 -4.11
N SER A 127 11.62 5.22 -5.45
CA SER A 127 12.82 4.78 -6.18
C SER A 127 13.92 5.84 -6.17
N LEU A 128 13.56 7.13 -6.13
CA LEU A 128 14.53 8.22 -6.04
C LEU A 128 15.14 8.29 -4.64
N THR A 129 14.35 8.13 -3.57
CA THR A 129 14.87 8.17 -2.19
C THR A 129 15.74 6.97 -1.81
N ARG A 130 15.58 5.82 -2.48
CA ARG A 130 16.42 4.62 -2.30
C ARG A 130 17.47 4.44 -3.42
N GLY A 131 17.56 5.38 -4.35
CA GLY A 131 18.32 5.26 -5.60
C GLY A 131 19.79 5.67 -5.53
N ASP A 132 20.30 6.07 -4.37
CA ASP A 132 21.68 6.58 -4.22
C ASP A 132 22.70 5.55 -3.69
N ASP A 133 22.35 4.27 -3.57
CA ASP A 133 23.29 3.23 -3.12
C ASP A 133 23.54 2.16 -4.19
N THR A 134 23.89 2.55 -5.43
CA THR A 134 24.70 1.68 -6.30
C THR A 134 25.35 2.45 -7.47
N ASP A 135 26.36 3.27 -7.17
CA ASP A 135 27.45 3.54 -8.12
C ASP A 135 28.79 3.64 -7.36
N ARG A 136 29.34 2.47 -7.01
CA ARG A 136 30.77 2.30 -6.77
C ARG A 136 31.23 1.13 -7.62
N CYS A 137 31.83 1.44 -8.77
CA CYS A 137 32.91 0.70 -9.41
C CYS A 137 33.61 1.65 -10.40
#